data_AF-A0A9R0WAV4-F1
#
_entry.id   AF-A0A9R0WAV4-F1
#
_cell.length_a   1.000
_cell.length_b   1.000
_cell.length_c   1.000
_cell.angle_alpha   90.00
_cell.angle_beta   90.00
_cell.angle_gamma   90.00
#
_symmetry.space_group_name_H-M   'P 1'
#
loop_
_entity.id
_entity.type
_entity.pdbx_description
1 polymer ?
#
loop_
_entity_poly.entity_id
_entity_poly.type
_entity_poly.pdbx_seq_one_letter_code
_entity_poly.pdbx_strand_id
1 'polypeptide(L)'
;MAEFSTGDRRRKPKGDRRSTEISLVIRQTMEASILTHLMPHSQIDIFVQVLQADGDLNYIEDSAGGVDVTVDILAKMDKVTLLQMDAKLPMDTFETVMDLATEGCKAIATYIREVLLENTKQLECQRG
;
A
#
# COMPACT_ATOMS: atom_id res chain seq x y z
N MET A 1 7.37 -0.16 -11.85
CA MET A 1 7.21 -1.58 -12.24
C MET A 1 8.34 -2.00 -13.15
N ALA A 2 8.95 -3.17 -12.88
CA ALA A 2 9.98 -3.76 -13.73
C ALA A 2 9.37 -4.36 -15.00
N GLU A 3 10.11 -4.38 -16.11
CA GLU A 3 9.62 -4.96 -17.38
C GLU A 3 9.32 -6.46 -17.28
N PHE A 4 9.99 -7.14 -16.34
CA PHE A 4 9.87 -8.56 -16.06
C PHE A 4 8.91 -8.88 -14.90
N SER A 5 8.24 -7.86 -14.33
CA SER A 5 7.41 -8.07 -13.12
C SER A 5 6.13 -8.86 -13.39
N THR A 6 5.62 -8.85 -14.63
CA THR A 6 4.40 -9.57 -15.03
C THR A 6 4.74 -10.75 -15.95
N GLY A 7 3.84 -11.74 -16.01
CA GLY A 7 4.00 -12.92 -16.88
C GLY A 7 4.23 -12.57 -18.36
N ASP A 8 3.57 -11.52 -18.85
CA ASP A 8 3.89 -10.90 -20.13
C ASP A 8 4.84 -9.72 -19.95
N ARG A 9 5.90 -9.67 -20.77
CA ARG A 9 6.87 -8.56 -20.73
C ARG A 9 6.19 -7.25 -21.12
N ARG A 10 6.02 -6.35 -20.17
CA ARG A 10 5.52 -4.99 -20.46
C ARG A 10 6.64 -4.13 -21.03
N ARG A 11 6.39 -3.52 -22.19
CA ARG A 11 7.20 -2.39 -22.67
C ARG A 11 6.75 -1.14 -21.92
N LYS A 12 7.66 -0.41 -21.27
CA LYS A 12 7.32 0.87 -20.63
C LYS A 12 6.76 1.84 -21.66
N PRO A 13 5.44 2.15 -21.65
CA PRO A 13 4.91 3.21 -22.48
C PRO A 13 5.42 4.54 -21.94
N LYS A 14 5.73 5.49 -22.81
CA LYS A 14 6.03 6.86 -22.40
C LYS A 14 4.72 7.46 -21.86
N GLY A 15 4.61 7.64 -20.54
CA GLY A 15 3.40 8.14 -19.88
C GLY A 15 2.44 7.05 -19.40
N ASP A 16 2.94 6.09 -18.61
CA ASP A 16 2.10 5.09 -17.95
C ASP A 16 1.19 5.77 -16.90
N ARG A 17 -0.11 5.83 -17.20
CA ARG A 17 -1.11 6.52 -16.37
C ARG A 17 -1.32 5.79 -15.04
N ARG A 18 -1.32 4.45 -15.05
CA ARG A 18 -1.56 3.64 -13.85
C ARG A 18 -0.47 3.83 -12.82
N SER A 19 0.80 3.83 -13.22
CA SER A 19 1.89 4.10 -12.28
C SER A 19 1.88 5.54 -11.75
N THR A 20 1.44 6.51 -12.56
CA THR A 20 1.28 7.90 -12.11
C THR A 20 0.16 8.02 -11.07
N GLU A 21 -0.96 7.33 -11.27
CA GLU A 21 -2.08 7.27 -10.33
C GLU A 21 -1.67 6.60 -9.01
N ILE A 22 -1.05 5.42 -9.07
CA ILE A 22 -0.52 4.75 -7.86
C ILE A 22 0.48 5.66 -7.13
N SER A 23 1.32 6.40 -7.86
CA SER A 23 2.26 7.34 -7.26
C SER A 23 1.56 8.49 -6.53
N LEU A 24 0.44 8.97 -7.06
CA LEU A 24 -0.39 9.99 -6.42
C LEU A 24 -0.99 9.46 -5.11
N VAL A 25 -1.48 8.23 -5.15
CA VAL A 25 -2.09 7.54 -4.01
C VAL A 25 -1.07 7.34 -2.89
N ILE A 26 0.08 6.76 -3.20
CA ILE A 26 1.17 6.55 -2.24
C ILE A 26 1.63 7.89 -1.65
N ARG A 27 1.70 8.95 -2.46
CA ARG A 27 2.06 10.28 -1.97
C ARG A 27 1.07 10.78 -0.93
N GLN A 28 -0.23 10.67 -1.18
CA GLN A 28 -1.28 11.10 -0.23
C GLN A 28 -1.23 10.29 1.07
N THR A 29 -1.08 8.97 0.96
CA THR A 29 -0.89 8.06 2.10
C THR A 29 0.33 8.46 2.94
N MET A 30 1.49 8.64 2.31
CA MET A 30 2.73 8.93 3.02
C MET A 30 2.75 10.34 3.60
N GLU A 31 2.09 11.30 2.96
CA GLU A 31 1.94 12.66 3.48
C GLU A 31 1.13 12.70 4.80
N ALA A 32 0.13 11.83 4.94
CA ALA A 32 -0.64 11.70 6.18
C ALA A 32 0.12 10.97 7.30
N SER A 33 1.05 10.08 6.94
CA SER A 33 1.83 9.28 7.88
C SER A 33 3.13 9.98 8.34
N ILE A 34 3.77 10.73 7.44
CA ILE A 34 5.04 11.41 7.70
C ILE A 34 4.81 12.75 8.40
N LEU A 35 5.54 12.98 9.49
CA LEU A 35 5.51 14.24 10.23
C LEU A 35 6.35 15.32 9.54
N THR A 36 5.84 15.86 8.43
CA THR A 36 6.53 16.87 7.60
C THR A 36 6.89 18.15 8.36
N HIS A 37 6.15 18.49 9.43
CA HIS A 37 6.41 19.66 10.28
C HIS A 37 7.78 19.61 11.00
N LEU A 38 8.35 18.42 11.19
CA LEU A 38 9.67 18.25 11.81
C LEU A 38 10.82 18.52 10.83
N MET A 39 10.54 18.51 9.52
CA MET A 39 11.54 18.69 8.46
C MET A 39 11.14 19.79 7.48
N PRO A 40 11.04 21.06 7.93
CA PRO A 40 10.73 22.17 7.04
C PRO A 40 11.83 22.33 5.97
N HIS A 41 11.42 22.71 4.75
CA HIS A 41 12.30 22.89 3.59
C HIS A 41 13.13 21.67 3.16
N SER A 42 12.75 20.47 3.62
CA SER A 42 13.38 19.23 3.22
C SER A 42 12.55 18.50 2.16
N GLN A 43 13.22 17.85 1.21
CA GLN A 43 12.57 17.00 0.21
C GLN A 43 12.75 15.53 0.61
N ILE A 44 11.63 14.78 0.66
CA ILE A 44 11.62 13.34 0.94
C ILE A 44 11.19 12.64 -0.34
N ASP A 45 12.14 12.00 -1.01
CA ASP A 45 11.88 11.24 -2.24
C ASP A 45 11.72 9.75 -1.91
N ILE A 46 10.52 9.21 -2.19
CA ILE A 46 10.19 7.80 -1.96
C ILE A 46 10.19 7.08 -3.31
N PHE A 47 11.04 6.06 -3.44
CA PHE A 47 11.12 5.24 -4.64
C PHE A 47 10.57 3.84 -4.38
N VAL A 48 9.52 3.47 -5.10
CA VAL A 48 8.91 2.13 -5.03
C VAL A 48 9.10 1.42 -6.37
N GLN A 49 9.74 0.25 -6.34
CA GLN A 49 9.96 -0.56 -7.53
C GLN A 49 9.40 -1.97 -7.33
N VAL A 50 8.34 -2.26 -8.07
CA VAL A 50 7.74 -3.60 -8.12
C VAL A 50 8.63 -4.52 -8.95
N LEU A 51 9.18 -5.56 -8.32
CA LEU A 51 10.04 -6.56 -8.94
C LEU A 51 9.25 -7.74 -9.50
N GLN A 52 8.23 -8.17 -8.77
CA GLN A 52 7.29 -9.22 -9.16
C GLN A 52 5.88 -8.73 -8.86
N ALA A 53 5.02 -8.80 -9.86
CA ALA A 53 3.65 -8.34 -9.83
C ALA A 53 2.74 -9.53 -10.03
N ASP A 54 2.74 -10.42 -9.05
CA ASP A 54 1.62 -11.31 -8.82
C ASP A 54 0.62 -10.45 -8.04
N GLY A 55 -0.45 -10.02 -8.72
CA GLY A 55 -1.40 -9.03 -8.19
C GLY A 55 -1.83 -9.35 -6.75
N ASP A 56 -2.18 -8.31 -5.97
CA ASP A 56 -2.67 -8.45 -4.59
C ASP A 56 -3.57 -9.69 -4.48
N LEU A 57 -3.00 -10.71 -3.86
CA LEU A 57 -3.47 -12.09 -3.68
C LEU A 57 -4.09 -12.87 -4.86
N ASN A 58 -4.67 -12.31 -5.93
CA ASN A 58 -5.13 -13.07 -7.12
C ASN A 58 -5.43 -12.16 -8.33
N TYR A 59 -4.49 -12.07 -9.29
CA TYR A 59 -4.73 -11.47 -10.63
C TYR A 59 -5.98 -12.02 -11.34
N ILE A 60 -6.39 -13.25 -11.00
CA ILE A 60 -7.59 -13.92 -11.51
C ILE A 60 -8.86 -13.20 -11.06
N GLU A 61 -8.91 -12.68 -9.84
CA GLU A 61 -10.09 -12.02 -9.26
C GLU A 61 -10.30 -10.62 -9.84
N ASP A 62 -9.21 -9.87 -9.97
CA ASP A 62 -9.20 -8.56 -10.65
C ASP A 62 -9.61 -8.71 -12.13
N SER A 63 -9.07 -9.72 -12.80
CA SER A 63 -9.45 -10.03 -14.20
C SER A 63 -10.88 -10.55 -14.35
N ALA A 64 -11.48 -11.08 -13.28
CA ALA A 64 -12.86 -11.56 -13.28
C ALA A 64 -13.90 -10.43 -13.13
N GLY A 65 -13.46 -9.18 -13.00
CA GLY A 65 -14.34 -8.03 -12.79
C GLY A 65 -14.95 -7.98 -11.38
N GLY A 66 -14.21 -8.51 -10.40
CA GLY A 66 -14.54 -8.38 -8.99
C GLY A 66 -14.56 -6.91 -8.55
N VAL A 67 -15.12 -6.67 -7.38
CA VAL A 67 -15.09 -5.32 -6.79
C VAL A 67 -13.76 -5.10 -6.11
N ASP A 68 -13.04 -4.05 -6.52
CA ASP A 68 -11.83 -3.60 -5.85
C ASP A 68 -12.11 -2.47 -4.86
N VAL A 69 -11.64 -2.66 -3.62
CA VAL A 69 -11.70 -1.70 -2.52
C VAL A 69 -10.31 -1.63 -1.88
N THR A 70 -9.64 -0.50 -2.04
CA THR A 70 -8.35 -0.25 -1.39
C THR A 70 -8.53 0.65 -0.19
N VAL A 71 -7.99 0.24 0.95
CA VAL A 71 -8.09 0.97 2.22
C VAL A 71 -6.70 1.11 2.82
N ASP A 72 -6.43 2.28 3.36
CA ASP A 72 -5.21 2.59 4.10
C ASP A 72 -5.56 3.12 5.49
N ILE A 73 -4.88 2.60 6.52
CA ILE A 73 -5.21 2.85 7.92
C ILE A 73 -3.94 3.14 8.71
N LEU A 74 -3.98 4.26 9.45
CA LEU A 74 -3.01 4.53 10.47
C LEU A 74 -3.33 3.71 11.73
N ALA A 75 -2.73 2.53 11.83
CA ALA A 75 -3.04 1.53 12.86
C ALA A 75 -2.97 2.01 14.31
N LYS A 76 -2.17 3.05 14.61
CA LYS A 76 -2.08 3.63 15.97
C LYS A 76 -3.27 4.50 16.36
N MET A 77 -3.90 5.15 15.38
CA MET A 77 -5.00 6.10 15.61
C MET A 77 -6.34 5.57 15.10
N ASP A 78 -6.36 4.35 14.56
CA ASP A 78 -7.51 3.74 13.89
C ASP A 78 -8.19 4.67 12.88
N LYS A 79 -7.35 5.42 12.15
CA LYS A 79 -7.79 6.47 11.23
C LYS A 79 -7.55 6.02 9.80
N VAL A 80 -8.62 6.01 9.01
CA VAL A 80 -8.54 5.78 7.55
C VAL A 80 -7.91 7.01 6.90
N THR A 81 -6.82 6.80 6.17
CA THR A 81 -6.08 7.84 5.44
C THR A 81 -6.51 7.92 3.98
N LEU A 82 -6.81 6.77 3.38
CA LEU A 82 -7.22 6.65 1.99
C LEU A 82 -8.24 5.52 1.86
N LEU A 83 -9.26 5.77 1.04
CA LEU A 83 -10.19 4.75 0.58
C LEU A 83 -10.42 4.98 -0.91
N GLN A 84 -10.13 3.98 -1.75
CA GLN A 84 -10.47 4.00 -3.17
C GLN A 84 -11.32 2.78 -3.51
N MET A 85 -12.30 2.99 -4.38
CA MET A 85 -13.24 1.97 -4.80
C MET A 85 -13.45 2.12 -6.30
N ASP A 86 -13.23 1.04 -7.06
CA ASP A 86 -13.42 1.02 -8.51
C ASP A 86 -14.54 0.05 -8.94
N ALA A 87 -15.64 0.04 -8.16
CA ALA A 87 -16.87 -0.65 -8.53
C ALA A 87 -18.07 -0.18 -7.69
N LYS A 88 -19.28 -0.51 -8.15
CA LYS A 88 -20.52 -0.26 -7.41
C LYS A 88 -20.77 -1.39 -6.41
N LEU A 89 -20.87 -1.04 -5.14
CA LEU A 89 -21.28 -1.94 -4.06
C LEU A 89 -22.56 -1.46 -3.38
N PRO A 90 -23.47 -2.37 -2.99
CA PRO A 90 -24.53 -2.04 -2.06
C PRO A 90 -23.95 -1.75 -0.67
N MET A 91 -24.60 -0.85 0.07
CA MET A 91 -24.12 -0.34 1.36
C MET A 91 -23.96 -1.44 2.41
N ASP A 92 -24.87 -2.42 2.42
CA ASP A 92 -24.86 -3.55 3.37
C ASP A 92 -23.58 -4.40 3.21
N THR A 93 -23.14 -4.61 1.97
CA THR A 93 -21.92 -5.39 1.68
C THR A 93 -20.67 -4.55 1.92
N PHE A 94 -20.73 -3.24 1.64
CA PHE A 94 -19.62 -2.33 1.87
C PHE A 94 -19.19 -2.28 3.33
N GLU A 95 -20.15 -2.21 4.27
CA GLU A 95 -19.84 -2.20 5.71
C GLU A 95 -19.07 -3.45 6.13
N THR A 96 -19.53 -4.62 5.69
CA THR A 96 -18.85 -5.91 5.98
C THR A 96 -17.43 -5.95 5.39
N VAL A 97 -17.24 -5.47 4.16
CA VAL A 97 -15.93 -5.44 3.49
C VAL A 97 -14.99 -4.47 4.20
N MET A 98 -15.48 -3.31 4.63
CA MET A 98 -14.68 -2.30 5.33
C MET A 98 -14.20 -2.80 6.69
N ASP A 99 -15.04 -3.53 7.42
CA ASP A 99 -14.67 -4.12 8.71
C ASP A 99 -13.59 -5.19 8.54
N LEU A 100 -13.76 -6.08 7.55
CA LEU A 100 -12.76 -7.09 7.22
C LEU A 100 -11.43 -6.48 6.77
N ALA A 101 -11.46 -5.44 5.94
CA ALA A 101 -10.27 -4.71 5.52
C ALA A 101 -9.55 -4.08 6.73
N THR A 102 -10.32 -3.49 7.65
CA THR A 102 -9.79 -2.86 8.86
C THR A 102 -9.10 -3.88 9.78
N GLU A 103 -9.70 -5.05 9.96
CA GLU A 103 -9.09 -6.14 10.72
C GLU A 103 -7.81 -6.65 10.05
N GLY A 104 -7.83 -6.83 8.73
CA GLY A 104 -6.66 -7.23 7.94
C GLY A 104 -5.49 -6.24 8.07
N CYS A 105 -5.75 -4.94 7.93
CA CYS A 105 -4.74 -3.89 8.11
C CYS A 105 -4.13 -3.93 9.52
N LYS A 106 -4.94 -4.18 10.56
CA LYS A 106 -4.46 -4.29 11.95
C LYS A 106 -3.56 -5.51 12.15
N ALA A 107 -3.89 -6.65 11.52
CA ALA A 107 -3.08 -7.85 11.55
C ALA A 107 -1.71 -7.62 10.87
N ILE A 108 -1.71 -7.04 9.66
CA ILE A 108 -0.49 -6.70 8.91
C ILE A 108 0.38 -5.73 9.70
N ALA A 109 -0.22 -4.69 10.30
CA ALA A 109 0.51 -3.72 11.11
C ALA A 109 1.16 -4.36 12.35
N THR A 110 0.59 -5.44 12.89
CA THR A 110 1.18 -6.18 14.01
C THR A 110 2.37 -7.01 13.53
N TYR A 111 2.22 -7.72 12.42
CA TYR A 111 3.31 -8.48 11.80
C TYR A 111 4.52 -7.59 11.43
N ILE A 112 4.27 -6.45 10.77
CA ILE A 112 5.34 -5.50 10.41
C ILE A 112 6.06 -4.98 11.66
N ARG A 113 5.33 -4.73 12.75
CA ARG A 113 5.92 -4.28 14.02
C ARG A 113 6.82 -5.34 14.64
N GLU A 114 6.42 -6.60 14.62
CA GLU A 114 7.24 -7.71 15.13
C GLU A 114 8.57 -7.80 14.37
N VAL A 115 8.52 -7.81 13.04
CA VAL A 115 9.71 -7.85 12.18
C VAL A 115 10.61 -6.63 12.40
N LEU A 116 10.03 -5.43 12.57
CA LEU A 116 10.78 -4.21 12.87
C LEU A 116 11.54 -4.32 14.19
N LEU A 117 10.92 -4.88 15.23
CA LEU A 117 11.54 -5.05 16.54
C LEU A 117 12.69 -6.05 16.50
N GLU A 118 12.53 -7.16 15.79
CA GLU A 118 13.60 -8.15 15.60
C GLU A 118 14.81 -7.54 14.90
N ASN A 119 14.58 -6.85 13.79
CA ASN A 119 15.66 -6.21 13.03
C ASN A 119 16.36 -5.10 13.83
N THR A 120 15.61 -4.33 14.63
CA THR A 120 16.17 -3.28 15.48
C THR A 120 17.11 -3.86 16.54
N LYS A 121 16.72 -4.98 17.18
CA LYS A 121 17.58 -5.69 18.16
C LYS A 121 18.85 -6.24 17.53
N GLN A 122 18.77 -6.76 16.30
CA GLN A 122 19.95 -7.25 15.58
C GLN A 122 20.93 -6.11 15.28
N LEU A 123 20.43 -4.95 14.84
CA LEU A 123 21.26 -3.76 14.58
C LEU A 123 21.89 -3.20 15.86
N GLU A 124 21.18 -3.25 16.98
CA GLU A 124 21.71 -2.86 18.29
C GLU A 124 22.89 -3.75 18.70
N CYS A 125 22.73 -5.08 18.58
CA CYS A 125 23.78 -6.05 18.88
C CYS A 125 25.02 -5.93 17.97
N GLN A 126 24.85 -5.49 16.71
CA GLN A 126 25.97 -5.27 15.78
C GLN A 126 26.73 -3.97 16.03
N ARG A 127 26.11 -2.99 16.72
CA ARG A 127 26.71 -1.68 16.99
C ARG A 127 27.33 -1.57 18.39
N GLY A 128 26.96 -2.44 19.33
CA GLY A 128 27.58 -2.59 20.64
C GLY A 128 28.77 -3.54 20.61
#